data_AF-A0A9N8JZM3-F1
#
_entry.id   AF-A0A9N8JZM3-F1
#
_cell.length_a   1.000
_cell.length_b   1.000
_cell.length_c   1.000
_cell.angle_alpha   90.00
_cell.angle_beta   90.00
_cell.angle_gamma   90.00
#
_symmetry.space_group_name_H-M   'P 1'
#
loop_
_entity.id
_entity.type
_entity.pdbx_description
1 polymer ?
#
loop_
_entity_poly.entity_id
_entity_poly.type
_entity_poly.pdbx_seq_one_letter_code
_entity_poly.pdbx_strand_id
1 'polypeptide(L)'
;KSASLPSRLLHRSRFYTTSTPSIHAVPILPDASLTTFRDQAFGPAVPFLLPRDSFSSIPAIRTWFHESSERAGHYHLNTAYLRKWGPTVVPLEITNEDGRFAQIHQPLQFFLDACELETKASIYLAQASLSDLPSSLLEDLPTPELVSKAGKGDVYDTSIWLGQAPTYTPLHRDPNPNLFVQLAGKKQVRLFKPDLGNVIFHHVQTSIGGAANASMRGAEMMEGAERTALEQAVWRPSSSAFWASERLQCEVGPGDGLFIPKGWWHSIKGVGQGMIGSVNWWFR
;
A
#
# COMPACT_ATOMS: atom_id res chain seq x y z
N LYS A 1 4.02 -37.85 -70.03
CA LYS A 1 3.76 -38.62 -68.79
C LYS A 1 4.94 -38.39 -67.85
N SER A 2 4.65 -37.95 -66.62
CA SER A 2 5.50 -38.04 -65.41
C SER A 2 6.85 -37.29 -65.40
N ALA A 3 6.86 -36.11 -64.78
CA ALA A 3 8.05 -35.59 -64.10
C ALA A 3 7.63 -35.08 -62.71
N SER A 4 8.23 -35.68 -61.68
CA SER A 4 8.02 -35.51 -60.25
C SER A 4 8.68 -34.24 -59.71
N LEU A 5 7.99 -33.49 -58.84
CA LEU A 5 8.56 -32.43 -57.99
C LEU A 5 8.45 -32.85 -56.52
N PRO A 6 9.51 -32.71 -55.69
CA PRO A 6 9.45 -33.04 -54.28
C PRO A 6 8.89 -31.88 -53.45
N SER A 7 8.03 -32.22 -52.50
CA SER A 7 7.45 -31.34 -51.48
C SER A 7 8.52 -30.91 -50.47
N ARG A 8 8.83 -29.60 -50.40
CA ARG A 8 9.55 -29.00 -49.27
C ARG A 8 8.53 -28.40 -48.31
N LEU A 9 8.19 -29.14 -47.25
CA LEU A 9 7.52 -28.62 -46.07
C LEU A 9 8.51 -27.74 -45.29
N LEU A 10 8.33 -26.42 -45.36
CA LEU A 10 8.98 -25.47 -44.46
C LEU A 10 8.25 -25.50 -43.11
N HIS A 11 8.79 -26.25 -42.15
CA HIS A 11 8.41 -26.12 -40.74
C HIS A 11 8.94 -24.77 -40.22
N ARG A 12 8.11 -23.73 -40.29
CA ARG A 12 8.33 -22.51 -39.50
C ARG A 12 8.01 -22.82 -38.04
N SER A 13 9.03 -23.15 -37.26
CA SER A 13 8.96 -23.12 -35.80
C SER A 13 8.63 -21.69 -35.38
N ARG A 14 7.40 -21.46 -34.93
CA ARG A 14 7.02 -20.23 -34.24
C ARG A 14 7.68 -20.25 -32.87
N PHE A 15 8.77 -19.51 -32.73
CA PHE A 15 9.30 -19.15 -31.42
C PHE A 15 8.26 -18.27 -30.74
N TYR A 16 7.50 -18.84 -29.80
CA TYR A 16 6.75 -18.04 -28.83
C TYR A 16 7.76 -17.41 -27.90
N THR A 17 8.14 -16.17 -28.17
CA THR A 17 8.79 -15.33 -27.18
C THR A 17 7.77 -15.12 -26.05
N THR A 18 8.01 -15.75 -24.92
CA THR A 18 7.35 -15.41 -23.66
C THR A 18 7.80 -14.01 -23.28
N SER A 19 7.06 -13.00 -23.76
CA SER A 19 7.22 -11.63 -23.27
C SER A 19 6.87 -11.65 -21.79
N THR A 20 7.88 -11.45 -20.94
CA THR A 20 7.65 -11.15 -19.53
C THR A 20 6.73 -9.93 -19.49
N PRO A 21 5.63 -9.94 -18.71
CA PRO A 21 4.74 -8.79 -18.63
C PRO A 21 5.56 -7.56 -18.27
N SER A 22 5.51 -6.51 -19.10
CA SER A 22 6.22 -5.27 -18.84
C SER A 22 5.75 -4.72 -17.51
N ILE A 23 6.70 -4.56 -16.59
CA ILE A 23 6.42 -4.01 -15.28
C ILE A 23 6.67 -2.51 -15.35
N HIS A 24 5.61 -1.71 -15.29
CA HIS A 24 5.75 -0.26 -15.34
C HIS A 24 6.04 0.28 -13.95
N ALA A 25 7.13 1.03 -13.80
CA ALA A 25 7.41 1.74 -12.55
C ALA A 25 6.45 2.93 -12.41
N VAL A 26 6.04 3.25 -11.18
CA VAL A 26 5.39 4.54 -10.90
C VAL A 26 6.41 5.64 -11.23
N PRO A 27 6.04 6.66 -12.01
CA PRO A 27 6.95 7.76 -12.33
C PRO A 27 7.27 8.59 -11.08
N ILE A 28 8.44 9.23 -11.08
CA ILE A 28 8.90 10.11 -10.00
C ILE A 28 8.77 11.56 -10.49
N LEU A 29 8.21 12.44 -9.67
CA LEU A 29 8.17 13.87 -9.99
C LEU A 29 9.58 14.46 -10.03
N PRO A 30 9.82 15.48 -10.87
CA PRO A 30 11.14 16.13 -10.93
C PRO A 30 11.50 16.87 -9.62
N ASP A 31 10.50 17.35 -8.89
CA ASP A 31 10.66 18.00 -7.59
C ASP A 31 9.37 17.82 -6.74
N ALA A 32 9.45 18.18 -5.46
CA ALA A 32 8.32 18.13 -4.52
C ALA A 32 7.60 19.47 -4.38
N SER A 33 7.76 20.40 -5.32
CA SER A 33 7.09 21.70 -5.25
C SER A 33 5.60 21.58 -5.46
N LEU A 34 4.84 22.49 -4.83
CA LEU A 34 3.39 22.55 -4.95
C LEU A 34 2.94 22.71 -6.41
N THR A 35 3.66 23.49 -7.21
CA THR A 35 3.36 23.74 -8.62
C THR A 35 3.52 22.46 -9.43
N THR A 36 4.70 21.81 -9.35
CA THR A 36 4.96 20.54 -10.03
C THR A 36 3.94 19.47 -9.63
N PHE A 37 3.64 19.36 -8.34
CA PHE A 37 2.66 18.40 -7.83
C PHE A 37 1.26 18.65 -8.39
N ARG A 38 0.79 19.89 -8.42
CA ARG A 38 -0.52 20.26 -8.99
C ARG A 38 -0.59 19.96 -10.49
N ASP A 39 0.42 20.37 -11.24
CA ASP A 39 0.39 20.34 -12.69
C ASP A 39 0.59 18.94 -13.27
N GLN A 40 1.37 18.08 -12.60
CA GLN A 40 1.74 16.77 -13.14
C GLN A 40 1.02 15.60 -12.47
N ALA A 41 0.67 15.71 -11.18
CA ALA A 41 0.10 14.61 -10.41
C ALA A 41 -1.35 14.86 -9.99
N PHE A 42 -1.59 15.88 -9.16
CA PHE A 42 -2.90 16.13 -8.54
C PHE A 42 -3.97 16.54 -9.56
N GLY A 43 -3.70 17.53 -10.40
CA GLY A 43 -4.63 18.02 -11.43
C GLY A 43 -4.96 16.95 -12.48
N PRO A 44 -3.95 16.32 -13.11
CA PRO A 44 -4.17 15.23 -14.06
C PRO A 44 -4.69 13.92 -13.46
N ALA A 45 -4.72 13.79 -12.13
CA ALA A 45 -5.08 12.58 -11.39
C ALA A 45 -4.25 11.34 -11.79
N VAL A 46 -2.92 11.50 -11.81
CA VAL A 46 -1.95 10.44 -12.14
C VAL A 46 -1.09 10.10 -10.92
N PRO A 47 -0.84 8.80 -10.62
CA PRO A 47 0.01 8.43 -9.50
C PRO A 47 1.46 8.79 -9.77
N PHE A 48 2.10 9.34 -8.75
CA PHE A 48 3.50 9.70 -8.78
C PHE A 48 4.15 9.43 -7.43
N LEU A 49 5.39 8.96 -7.48
CA LEU A 49 6.31 9.12 -6.36
C LEU A 49 6.77 10.57 -6.31
N LEU A 50 6.86 11.11 -5.10
CA LEU A 50 7.65 12.31 -4.86
C LEU A 50 9.14 11.94 -4.93
N PRO A 51 10.05 12.91 -5.14
CA PRO A 51 11.49 12.66 -5.00
C PRO A 51 11.78 11.91 -3.70
N ARG A 52 12.77 11.01 -3.73
CA ARG A 52 13.14 10.21 -2.54
C ARG A 52 13.44 11.12 -1.36
N ASP A 53 13.06 10.67 -0.17
CA ASP A 53 13.28 11.39 1.09
C ASP A 53 12.58 12.76 1.21
N SER A 54 11.62 13.10 0.32
CA SER A 54 10.88 14.37 0.37
C SER A 54 10.20 14.65 1.71
N PHE A 55 9.91 13.60 2.49
CA PHE A 55 9.26 13.69 3.80
C PHE A 55 10.15 13.21 4.96
N SER A 56 11.47 13.11 4.75
CA SER A 56 12.44 12.67 5.77
C SER A 56 12.55 13.58 7.01
N SER A 57 11.94 14.77 6.96
CA SER A 57 11.83 15.71 8.07
C SER A 57 10.61 15.49 8.97
N ILE A 58 9.69 14.57 8.63
CA ILE A 58 8.56 14.24 9.51
C ILE A 58 9.09 13.72 10.84
N PRO A 59 8.75 14.33 11.99
CA PRO A 59 9.30 13.96 13.28
C PRO A 59 9.08 12.49 13.64
N ALA A 60 7.88 11.94 13.37
CA ALA A 60 7.53 10.55 13.66
C ALA A 60 8.56 9.53 13.14
N ILE A 61 9.23 9.80 12.01
CA ILE A 61 10.27 8.92 11.45
C ILE A 61 11.40 8.66 12.46
N ARG A 62 11.78 9.68 13.23
CA ARG A 62 12.90 9.63 14.19
C ARG A 62 12.42 9.47 15.63
N THR A 63 11.22 9.92 15.95
CA THR A 63 10.69 9.88 17.32
C THR A 63 9.99 8.56 17.61
N TRP A 64 9.26 7.98 16.65
CA TRP A 64 8.47 6.76 16.86
C TRP A 64 9.24 5.48 16.55
N PHE A 65 10.36 5.55 15.83
CA PHE A 65 11.11 4.38 15.39
C PHE A 65 12.60 4.52 15.69
N HIS A 66 13.22 3.38 15.98
CA HIS A 66 14.67 3.22 16.05
C HIS A 66 15.13 2.27 14.96
N GLU A 67 16.13 2.66 14.18
CA GLU A 67 16.80 1.73 13.29
C GLU A 67 17.74 0.83 14.10
N SER A 68 17.69 -0.47 13.83
CA SER A 68 18.54 -1.47 14.47
C SER A 68 20.01 -1.24 14.11
N SER A 69 20.88 -1.19 15.12
CA SER A 69 22.32 -1.14 14.92
C SER A 69 22.90 -2.43 14.31
N GLU A 70 22.18 -3.55 14.44
CA GLU A 70 22.63 -4.86 13.97
C GLU A 70 22.32 -5.08 12.48
N ARG A 71 21.25 -4.45 11.98
CA ARG A 71 20.79 -4.64 10.61
C ARG A 71 20.16 -3.38 10.04
N ALA A 72 20.84 -2.77 9.08
CA ALA A 72 20.32 -1.63 8.33
C ALA A 72 18.96 -1.95 7.68
N GLY A 73 18.04 -0.99 7.75
CA GLY A 73 16.67 -1.11 7.26
C GLY A 73 15.72 -1.91 8.16
N HIS A 74 16.19 -2.43 9.30
CA HIS A 74 15.34 -3.04 10.32
C HIS A 74 14.97 -1.99 11.36
N TYR A 75 13.67 -1.76 11.57
CA TYR A 75 13.17 -0.78 12.55
C TYR A 75 12.47 -1.44 13.73
N HIS A 76 12.55 -0.80 14.89
CA HIS A 76 11.79 -1.10 16.10
C HIS A 76 10.94 0.12 16.49
N LEU A 77 9.84 -0.08 17.20
CA LEU A 77 9.11 1.04 17.81
C LEU A 77 9.90 1.61 18.97
N ASN A 78 9.90 2.93 19.09
CA ASN A 78 10.33 3.64 20.29
C ASN A 78 9.22 3.57 21.35
N THR A 79 9.06 2.38 21.95
CA THR A 79 7.99 2.14 22.93
C THR A 79 8.10 3.06 24.13
N ALA A 80 9.33 3.36 24.60
CA ALA A 80 9.57 4.31 25.68
C ALA A 80 8.97 5.71 25.40
N TYR A 81 9.01 6.17 24.15
CA TYR A 81 8.38 7.43 23.75
C TYR A 81 6.86 7.32 23.63
N LEU A 82 6.38 6.28 22.94
CA LEU A 82 4.95 6.10 22.63
C LEU A 82 4.10 5.74 23.86
N ARG A 83 4.69 5.13 24.90
CA ARG A 83 4.00 4.76 26.15
C ARG A 83 3.37 5.96 26.88
N LYS A 84 3.80 7.20 26.59
CA LYS A 84 3.15 8.44 27.08
C LYS A 84 1.66 8.49 26.73
N TRP A 85 1.26 7.87 25.62
CA TRP A 85 -0.11 7.79 25.14
C TRP A 85 -0.68 6.36 25.23
N GLY A 86 -0.11 5.50 26.07
CA GLY A 86 -0.53 4.11 26.23
C GLY A 86 -2.04 3.89 26.45
N PRO A 87 -2.74 4.72 27.25
CA PRO A 87 -4.19 4.58 27.46
C PRO A 87 -5.07 4.94 26.23
N THR A 88 -4.53 5.57 25.20
CA THR A 88 -5.29 5.95 24.00
C THR A 88 -5.83 4.70 23.32
N VAL A 89 -7.15 4.63 23.10
CA VAL A 89 -7.78 3.49 22.42
C VAL A 89 -7.55 3.61 20.93
N VAL A 90 -7.01 2.55 20.32
CA VAL A 90 -6.70 2.47 18.89
C VAL A 90 -7.33 1.23 18.26
N PRO A 91 -7.71 1.28 16.97
CA PRO A 91 -8.15 0.11 16.22
C PRO A 91 -6.96 -0.81 15.91
N LEU A 92 -7.12 -2.09 16.20
CA LEU A 92 -6.15 -3.15 15.91
C LEU A 92 -6.81 -4.24 15.07
N GLU A 93 -6.12 -4.63 14.02
CA GLU A 93 -6.39 -5.81 13.21
C GLU A 93 -5.47 -6.94 13.66
N ILE A 94 -6.05 -8.06 14.09
CA ILE A 94 -5.32 -9.25 14.52
C ILE A 94 -5.62 -10.38 13.55
N THR A 95 -4.56 -10.97 12.98
CA THR A 95 -4.64 -12.19 12.18
C THR A 95 -3.85 -13.30 12.87
N ASN A 96 -4.55 -14.36 13.28
CA ASN A 96 -3.93 -15.52 13.92
C ASN A 96 -3.22 -16.42 12.90
N GLU A 97 -2.40 -17.38 13.37
CA GLU A 97 -1.69 -18.34 12.50
C GLU A 97 -2.62 -19.16 11.60
N ASP A 98 -3.86 -19.40 12.05
CA ASP A 98 -4.90 -20.10 11.27
C ASP A 98 -5.65 -19.19 10.28
N GLY A 99 -5.24 -17.93 10.16
CA GLY A 99 -5.81 -16.96 9.23
C GLY A 99 -7.11 -16.30 9.70
N ARG A 100 -7.58 -16.58 10.92
CA ARG A 100 -8.74 -15.87 11.48
C ARG A 100 -8.39 -14.42 11.75
N PHE A 101 -9.23 -13.52 11.23
CA PHE A 101 -9.11 -12.08 11.39
C PHE A 101 -10.09 -11.58 12.45
N ALA A 102 -9.67 -10.57 13.21
CA ALA A 102 -10.54 -9.81 14.09
C ALA A 102 -10.11 -8.34 14.10
N GLN A 103 -11.09 -7.44 14.10
CA GLN A 103 -10.88 -6.04 14.39
C GLN A 103 -11.33 -5.76 15.82
N ILE A 104 -10.44 -5.23 16.65
CA ILE A 104 -10.70 -4.89 18.05
C ILE A 104 -10.22 -3.48 18.35
N HIS A 105 -10.76 -2.88 19.41
CA HIS A 105 -10.27 -1.61 19.93
C HIS A 105 -9.61 -1.88 21.28
N GLN A 106 -8.35 -1.49 21.42
CA GLN A 106 -7.56 -1.70 22.63
C GLN A 106 -6.71 -0.46 22.92
N PRO A 107 -6.25 -0.26 24.18
CA PRO A 107 -5.25 0.75 24.47
C PRO A 107 -4.00 0.58 23.60
N LEU A 108 -3.38 1.67 23.15
CA LEU A 108 -2.11 1.65 22.41
C LEU A 108 -1.04 0.84 23.16
N GLN A 109 -1.09 0.86 24.50
CA GLN A 109 -0.23 0.06 25.35
C GLN A 109 -0.26 -1.44 25.00
N PHE A 110 -1.43 -1.99 24.68
CA PHE A 110 -1.57 -3.40 24.27
C PHE A 110 -0.77 -3.68 23.00
N PHE A 111 -0.84 -2.79 22.01
CA PHE A 111 -0.06 -2.91 20.77
C PHE A 111 1.44 -2.80 21.01
N LEU A 112 1.87 -1.85 21.86
CA LEU A 112 3.28 -1.67 22.19
C LEU A 112 3.87 -2.90 22.90
N ASP A 113 3.15 -3.44 23.90
CA ASP A 113 3.60 -4.63 24.61
C ASP A 113 3.63 -5.85 23.67
N ALA A 114 2.65 -5.99 22.80
CA ALA A 114 2.63 -7.08 21.82
C ALA A 114 3.72 -6.96 20.75
N CYS A 115 4.24 -5.76 20.46
CA CYS A 115 5.38 -5.59 19.56
C CYS A 115 6.73 -5.98 20.21
N GLU A 116 6.82 -5.93 21.54
CA GLU A 116 8.00 -6.35 22.31
C GLU A 116 8.01 -7.87 22.56
N LEU A 117 6.82 -8.48 22.56
CA LEU A 117 6.64 -9.92 22.66
C LEU A 117 6.67 -10.53 21.25
N GLU A 118 7.49 -11.55 21.01
CA GLU A 118 7.42 -12.30 19.74
C GLU A 118 6.08 -13.05 19.67
N THR A 119 5.05 -12.42 19.11
CA THR A 119 3.73 -13.02 18.97
C THR A 119 3.61 -13.85 17.70
N LYS A 120 2.91 -14.97 17.83
CA LYS A 120 2.53 -15.81 16.68
C LYS A 120 1.44 -15.18 15.80
N ALA A 121 0.64 -14.28 16.36
CA ALA A 121 -0.36 -13.52 15.62
C ALA A 121 0.27 -12.28 15.00
N SER A 122 -0.20 -11.90 13.81
CA SER A 122 0.08 -10.60 13.22
C SER A 122 -0.85 -9.56 13.83
N ILE A 123 -0.29 -8.50 14.42
CA ILE A 123 -1.04 -7.38 14.95
C ILE A 123 -0.70 -6.13 14.15
N TYR A 124 -1.73 -5.47 13.64
CA TYR A 124 -1.60 -4.30 12.79
C TYR A 124 -2.51 -3.20 13.32
N LEU A 125 -1.93 -2.10 13.76
CA LEU A 125 -2.66 -0.87 14.02
C LEU A 125 -2.99 -0.26 12.66
N ALA A 126 -4.27 -0.31 12.29
CA ALA A 126 -4.74 -0.06 10.94
C ALA A 126 -5.88 0.94 10.95
N GLN A 127 -5.87 1.89 10.01
CA GLN A 127 -6.89 2.94 9.89
C GLN A 127 -7.14 3.70 11.21
N ALA A 128 -6.13 3.87 12.06
CA ALA A 128 -6.29 4.69 13.26
C ALA A 128 -6.32 6.16 12.83
N SER A 129 -7.50 6.78 12.90
CA SER A 129 -7.67 8.17 12.52
C SER A 129 -6.90 9.07 13.47
N LEU A 130 -6.16 10.04 12.92
CA LEU A 130 -5.46 11.06 13.68
C LEU A 130 -6.42 11.92 14.51
N SER A 131 -7.69 12.09 14.09
CA SER A 131 -8.65 12.88 14.88
C SER A 131 -8.94 12.27 16.25
N ASP A 132 -8.70 10.96 16.40
CA ASP A 132 -8.93 10.22 17.64
C ASP A 132 -7.66 10.15 18.51
N LEU A 133 -6.52 10.64 18.00
CA LEU A 133 -5.26 10.64 18.72
C LEU A 133 -5.05 11.95 19.51
N PRO A 134 -4.34 11.88 20.65
CA PRO A 134 -3.98 13.06 21.43
C PRO A 134 -3.18 14.08 20.62
N SER A 135 -3.47 15.38 20.80
CA SER A 135 -2.85 16.46 20.01
C SER A 135 -1.32 16.45 20.04
N SER A 136 -0.70 16.11 21.17
CA SER A 136 0.76 16.02 21.28
C SER A 136 1.37 14.87 20.47
N LEU A 137 0.60 13.82 20.15
CA LEU A 137 1.03 12.78 19.22
C LEU A 137 0.90 13.24 17.76
N LEU A 138 -0.07 14.12 17.47
CA LEU A 138 -0.28 14.70 16.14
C LEU A 138 0.81 15.68 15.72
N GLU A 139 1.47 16.32 16.69
CA GLU A 139 2.62 17.20 16.44
C GLU A 139 3.77 16.48 15.73
N ASP A 140 3.88 15.15 15.89
CA ASP A 140 4.88 14.33 15.19
C ASP A 140 4.55 14.07 13.70
N LEU A 141 3.33 14.39 13.27
CA LEU A 141 2.80 14.14 11.92
C LEU A 141 2.21 15.42 11.31
N PRO A 142 3.03 16.46 11.08
CA PRO A 142 2.55 17.71 10.49
C PRO A 142 1.94 17.44 9.11
N THR A 143 0.81 18.09 8.83
CA THR A 143 0.15 17.97 7.52
C THR A 143 1.03 18.58 6.43
N PRO A 144 1.39 17.85 5.37
CA PRO A 144 2.21 18.38 4.29
C PRO A 144 1.58 19.59 3.58
N GLU A 145 2.43 20.49 3.07
CA GLU A 145 1.98 21.61 2.24
C GLU A 145 1.23 21.14 0.99
N LEU A 146 1.67 20.03 0.39
CA LEU A 146 1.00 19.42 -0.76
C LEU A 146 -0.45 19.02 -0.43
N VAL A 147 -0.71 18.55 0.79
CA VAL A 147 -2.05 18.15 1.23
C VAL A 147 -2.92 19.38 1.48
N SER A 148 -2.40 20.33 2.26
CA SER A 148 -3.16 21.52 2.69
C SER A 148 -3.34 22.56 1.60
N LYS A 149 -2.52 22.56 0.55
CA LYS A 149 -2.56 23.58 -0.49
C LYS A 149 -2.86 23.06 -1.89
N ALA A 150 -2.68 21.79 -2.25
CA ALA A 150 -2.86 21.40 -3.66
C ALA A 150 -4.28 21.59 -4.19
N GLY A 151 -5.28 21.27 -3.37
CA GLY A 151 -6.70 21.41 -3.69
C GLY A 151 -7.41 22.50 -2.88
N LYS A 152 -8.57 22.15 -2.32
CA LYS A 152 -9.36 22.98 -1.40
C LYS A 152 -8.72 23.14 -0.03
N GLY A 153 -7.82 22.21 0.33
CA GLY A 153 -7.07 22.25 1.57
C GLY A 153 -7.80 21.64 2.76
N ASP A 154 -8.97 21.04 2.54
CA ASP A 154 -9.63 20.20 3.54
C ASP A 154 -9.02 18.79 3.55
N VAL A 155 -8.53 18.40 4.73
CA VAL A 155 -8.15 17.02 5.03
C VAL A 155 -9.42 16.29 5.46
N TYR A 156 -9.84 15.31 4.65
CA TYR A 156 -11.00 14.48 4.92
C TYR A 156 -10.74 13.54 6.08
N ASP A 157 -9.60 12.87 6.06
CA ASP A 157 -9.15 11.95 7.10
C ASP A 157 -7.63 11.82 7.04
N THR A 158 -7.01 11.41 8.14
CA THR A 158 -5.60 11.02 8.17
C THR A 158 -5.48 9.79 9.04
N SER A 159 -4.76 8.76 8.59
CA SER A 159 -4.60 7.54 9.38
C SER A 159 -3.15 7.07 9.43
N ILE A 160 -2.80 6.49 10.57
CA ILE A 160 -1.54 5.78 10.76
C ILE A 160 -1.73 4.27 10.59
N TRP A 161 -0.65 3.64 10.12
CA TRP A 161 -0.59 2.20 9.90
C TRP A 161 0.72 1.65 10.45
N LEU A 162 0.66 0.89 11.55
CA LEU A 162 1.83 0.37 12.25
C LEU A 162 1.72 -1.14 12.44
N GLY A 163 2.78 -1.89 12.19
CA GLY A 163 2.87 -3.30 12.56
C GLY A 163 4.15 -3.94 12.09
N GLN A 164 4.32 -5.23 12.35
CA GLN A 164 5.51 -5.97 11.92
C GLN A 164 5.35 -6.48 10.49
N ALA A 165 6.40 -6.38 9.68
CA ALA A 165 6.45 -7.03 8.38
C ALA A 165 6.47 -8.57 8.53
N PRO A 166 5.81 -9.32 7.65
CA PRO A 166 5.05 -8.83 6.48
C PRO A 166 3.63 -8.37 6.83
N THR A 167 3.15 -7.35 6.12
CA THR A 167 1.72 -6.96 6.16
C THR A 167 1.12 -6.97 4.77
N TYR A 168 -0.21 -7.04 4.68
CA TYR A 168 -0.90 -7.05 3.39
C TYR A 168 -2.23 -6.30 3.48
N THR A 169 -2.39 -5.31 2.60
CA THR A 169 -3.66 -4.64 2.34
C THR A 169 -4.15 -5.04 0.94
N PRO A 170 -5.30 -5.72 0.83
CA PRO A 170 -5.88 -6.16 -0.43
C PRO A 170 -6.15 -5.02 -1.42
N LEU A 171 -6.42 -5.39 -2.67
CA LEU A 171 -6.74 -4.44 -3.72
C LEU A 171 -8.04 -3.70 -3.40
N HIS A 172 -7.95 -2.38 -3.25
CA HIS A 172 -9.08 -1.50 -2.98
C HIS A 172 -8.85 -0.13 -3.62
N ARG A 173 -9.81 0.78 -3.45
CA ARG A 173 -9.70 2.18 -3.88
C ARG A 173 -10.32 3.09 -2.83
N ASP A 174 -9.81 4.32 -2.78
CA ASP A 174 -10.23 5.32 -1.80
C ASP A 174 -11.21 6.34 -2.39
N PRO A 175 -12.08 6.94 -1.55
CA PRO A 175 -13.06 7.93 -2.00
C PRO A 175 -12.45 9.29 -2.34
N ASN A 176 -11.23 9.57 -1.88
CA ASN A 176 -10.50 10.84 -2.07
C ASN A 176 -9.06 10.59 -2.52
N PRO A 177 -8.39 11.58 -3.14
CA PRO A 177 -6.93 11.56 -3.32
C PRO A 177 -6.20 11.33 -1.99
N ASN A 178 -5.11 10.57 -2.06
CA ASN A 178 -4.35 10.12 -0.89
C ASN A 178 -2.87 10.44 -1.09
N LEU A 179 -2.28 11.16 -0.13
CA LEU A 179 -0.83 11.24 0.01
C LEU A 179 -0.39 10.19 1.04
N PHE A 180 0.22 9.11 0.54
CA PHE A 180 0.84 8.07 1.35
C PHE A 180 2.28 8.46 1.65
N VAL A 181 2.72 8.41 2.91
CA VAL A 181 4.13 8.58 3.29
C VAL A 181 4.59 7.43 4.17
N GLN A 182 5.74 6.85 3.83
CA GLN A 182 6.34 5.77 4.60
C GLN A 182 7.17 6.35 5.75
N LEU A 183 6.95 5.86 6.96
CA LEU A 183 7.64 6.31 8.17
C LEU A 183 8.78 5.38 8.58
N ALA A 184 8.60 4.06 8.45
CA ALA A 184 9.58 3.05 8.86
C ALA A 184 9.46 1.78 8.02
N GLY A 185 10.58 1.08 7.80
CA GLY A 185 10.63 -0.13 6.97
C GLY A 185 10.19 0.11 5.53
N LYS A 186 9.79 -0.96 4.83
CA LYS A 186 9.50 -0.91 3.39
C LYS A 186 8.12 -1.43 3.03
N LYS A 187 7.46 -0.76 2.09
CA LYS A 187 6.22 -1.23 1.47
C LYS A 187 6.37 -1.30 -0.05
N GLN A 188 5.85 -2.37 -0.64
CA GLN A 188 5.64 -2.48 -2.08
C GLN A 188 4.19 -2.12 -2.38
N VAL A 189 3.98 -1.33 -3.43
CA VAL A 189 2.66 -0.87 -3.87
C VAL A 189 2.46 -1.26 -5.33
N ARG A 190 1.30 -1.83 -5.66
CA ARG A 190 0.84 -2.04 -7.04
C ARG A 190 -0.41 -1.23 -7.27
N LEU A 191 -0.44 -0.45 -8.36
CA LEU A 191 -1.55 0.42 -8.71
C LEU A 191 -2.12 0.08 -10.09
N PHE A 192 -3.43 0.28 -10.22
CA PHE A 192 -4.18 0.05 -11.44
C PHE A 192 -5.13 1.22 -11.71
N LYS A 193 -5.29 1.56 -12.98
CA LYS A 193 -6.30 2.54 -13.41
C LYS A 193 -7.70 2.09 -12.94
N PRO A 194 -8.63 3.04 -12.71
CA PRO A 194 -9.99 2.75 -12.24
C PRO A 194 -10.68 1.60 -12.97
N ASP A 195 -10.70 1.63 -14.31
CA ASP A 195 -11.36 0.61 -15.13
C ASP A 195 -10.71 -0.77 -14.99
N LEU A 196 -9.38 -0.81 -14.94
CA LEU A 196 -8.64 -2.05 -14.83
C LEU A 196 -8.83 -2.70 -13.46
N GLY A 197 -8.79 -1.90 -12.39
CA GLY A 197 -9.05 -2.41 -11.04
C GLY A 197 -10.49 -2.92 -10.88
N ASN A 198 -11.47 -2.28 -11.53
CA ASN A 198 -12.84 -2.80 -11.60
C ASN A 198 -12.89 -4.18 -12.29
N VAL A 199 -12.15 -4.36 -13.39
CA VAL A 199 -12.07 -5.67 -14.07
C VAL A 199 -11.44 -6.73 -13.17
N ILE A 200 -10.32 -6.43 -12.49
CA ILE A 200 -9.67 -7.37 -11.57
C ILE A 200 -10.64 -7.75 -10.45
N PHE A 201 -11.28 -6.76 -9.84
CA PHE A 201 -12.21 -6.99 -8.75
C PHE A 201 -13.40 -7.85 -9.19
N HIS A 202 -14.02 -7.52 -10.32
CA HIS A 202 -15.13 -8.30 -10.86
C HIS A 202 -14.71 -9.73 -11.21
N HIS A 203 -13.55 -9.90 -11.84
CA HIS A 203 -12.99 -11.22 -12.14
C HIS A 203 -12.86 -12.06 -10.86
N VAL A 204 -12.33 -11.47 -9.79
CA VAL A 204 -12.21 -12.15 -8.49
C VAL A 204 -13.59 -12.48 -7.92
N GLN A 205 -14.53 -11.54 -7.89
CA GLN A 205 -15.90 -11.80 -7.41
C GLN A 205 -16.55 -12.97 -8.15
N THR A 206 -16.49 -12.98 -9.48
CA THR A 206 -17.02 -14.09 -10.27
C THR A 206 -16.34 -15.41 -9.94
N SER A 207 -15.00 -15.41 -9.79
CA SER A 207 -14.24 -16.63 -9.50
C SER A 207 -14.58 -17.26 -8.15
N ILE A 208 -14.95 -16.45 -7.15
CA ILE A 208 -15.29 -16.92 -5.81
C ILE A 208 -16.81 -17.04 -5.59
N GLY A 209 -17.64 -16.75 -6.60
CA GLY A 209 -19.10 -16.67 -6.46
C GLY A 209 -19.57 -15.54 -5.53
N GLY A 210 -18.76 -14.49 -5.38
CA GLY A 210 -19.03 -13.33 -4.54
C GLY A 210 -19.87 -12.26 -5.24
N ALA A 211 -20.41 -11.33 -4.45
CA ALA A 211 -21.21 -10.19 -4.92
C ALA A 211 -20.87 -8.90 -4.16
N ALA A 212 -19.62 -8.77 -3.67
CA ALA A 212 -19.20 -7.61 -2.91
C ALA A 212 -19.18 -6.33 -3.77
N ASN A 213 -19.40 -5.18 -3.14
CA ASN A 213 -19.41 -3.88 -3.80
C ASN A 213 -17.98 -3.30 -3.90
N ALA A 214 -17.59 -2.83 -5.07
CA ALA A 214 -16.29 -2.23 -5.34
C ALA A 214 -16.10 -0.78 -4.83
N SER A 215 -17.15 -0.11 -4.35
CA SER A 215 -17.13 1.35 -4.14
C SER A 215 -16.30 1.81 -2.97
N MET A 216 -16.35 1.07 -1.85
CA MET A 216 -15.56 1.26 -0.64
C MET A 216 -15.53 -0.07 0.10
N ARG A 217 -14.35 -0.46 0.59
CA ARG A 217 -14.12 -1.70 1.32
C ARG A 217 -13.52 -1.40 2.68
N GLY A 218 -13.95 -2.12 3.69
CA GLY A 218 -13.47 -2.03 5.06
C GLY A 218 -12.82 -3.32 5.50
N ALA A 219 -12.94 -3.63 6.79
CA ALA A 219 -12.34 -4.79 7.43
C ALA A 219 -12.75 -6.13 6.78
N GLU A 220 -13.91 -6.20 6.11
CA GLU A 220 -14.39 -7.41 5.44
C GLU A 220 -13.52 -7.86 4.26
N MET A 221 -12.69 -6.98 3.69
CA MET A 221 -11.71 -7.39 2.66
C MET A 221 -10.48 -8.10 3.25
N MET A 222 -10.28 -8.00 4.57
CA MET A 222 -9.08 -8.47 5.27
C MET A 222 -9.12 -9.96 5.62
N GLU A 223 -10.16 -10.68 5.21
CA GLU A 223 -10.28 -12.12 5.40
C GLU A 223 -10.98 -12.85 4.25
N GLY A 224 -11.01 -14.19 4.34
CA GLY A 224 -11.77 -15.03 3.44
C GLY A 224 -11.19 -15.26 2.05
N ALA A 225 -12.03 -15.84 1.19
CA ALA A 225 -11.65 -16.25 -0.17
C ALA A 225 -11.29 -15.05 -1.06
N GLU A 226 -11.97 -13.93 -0.89
CA GLU A 226 -11.72 -12.71 -1.67
C GLU A 226 -10.31 -12.17 -1.42
N ARG A 227 -9.89 -12.03 -0.16
CA ARG A 227 -8.54 -11.60 0.20
C ARG A 227 -7.48 -12.41 -0.54
N THR A 228 -7.63 -13.74 -0.49
CA THR A 228 -6.69 -14.70 -1.08
C THR A 228 -6.69 -14.60 -2.61
N ALA A 229 -7.87 -14.51 -3.22
CA ALA A 229 -8.02 -14.39 -4.66
C ALA A 229 -7.49 -13.05 -5.20
N LEU A 230 -7.73 -11.93 -4.50
CA LEU A 230 -7.15 -10.62 -4.84
C LEU A 230 -5.63 -10.65 -4.70
N GLU A 231 -5.09 -11.31 -3.66
CA GLU A 231 -3.65 -11.45 -3.51
C GLU A 231 -3.03 -12.19 -4.70
N GLN A 232 -3.64 -13.30 -5.11
CA GLN A 232 -3.18 -14.05 -6.27
C GLN A 232 -3.29 -13.23 -7.55
N ALA A 233 -4.46 -12.63 -7.82
CA ALA A 233 -4.71 -11.86 -9.04
C ALA A 233 -3.77 -10.66 -9.21
N VAL A 234 -3.39 -10.01 -8.09
CA VAL A 234 -2.55 -8.80 -8.11
C VAL A 234 -1.08 -9.12 -7.97
N TRP A 235 -0.71 -9.99 -7.03
CA TRP A 235 0.69 -10.23 -6.65
C TRP A 235 1.33 -11.40 -7.40
N ARG A 236 0.53 -12.39 -7.82
CA ARG A 236 0.96 -13.59 -8.54
C ARG A 236 0.06 -13.86 -9.76
N PRO A 237 -0.11 -12.86 -10.67
CA PRO A 237 -1.02 -13.00 -11.79
C PRO A 237 -0.61 -14.17 -12.68
N SER A 238 -1.61 -14.91 -13.19
CA SER A 238 -1.37 -15.92 -14.21
C SER A 238 -0.83 -15.28 -15.49
N SER A 239 -0.23 -16.08 -16.37
CA SER A 239 0.22 -15.60 -17.69
C SER A 239 -0.93 -15.08 -18.57
N SER A 240 -2.17 -15.49 -18.30
CA SER A 240 -3.37 -15.05 -19.02
C SER A 240 -3.96 -13.74 -18.49
N ALA A 241 -3.51 -13.25 -17.33
CA ALA A 241 -4.01 -12.04 -16.71
C ALA A 241 -3.46 -10.80 -17.44
N PHE A 242 -4.20 -10.29 -18.41
CA PHE A 242 -3.79 -9.14 -19.23
C PHE A 242 -3.51 -7.88 -18.40
N TRP A 243 -4.15 -7.71 -17.24
CA TRP A 243 -3.89 -6.58 -16.34
C TRP A 243 -2.48 -6.59 -15.75
N ALA A 244 -1.77 -7.72 -15.79
CA ALA A 244 -0.42 -7.83 -15.26
C ALA A 244 0.58 -6.93 -16.00
N SER A 245 0.39 -6.71 -17.31
CA SER A 245 1.27 -5.83 -18.11
C SER A 245 0.92 -4.35 -17.99
N GLU A 246 -0.24 -4.01 -17.45
CA GLU A 246 -0.73 -2.62 -17.31
C GLU A 246 -0.57 -2.07 -15.88
N ARG A 247 0.05 -2.84 -14.98
CA ARG A 247 0.23 -2.45 -13.58
C ARG A 247 1.34 -1.40 -13.45
N LEU A 248 1.10 -0.41 -12.60
CA LEU A 248 2.17 0.40 -12.03
C LEU A 248 2.67 -0.23 -10.73
N GLN A 249 3.97 -0.14 -10.45
CA GLN A 249 4.51 -0.58 -9.16
C GLN A 249 5.62 0.34 -8.63
N CYS A 250 5.76 0.38 -7.31
CA CYS A 250 6.88 1.02 -6.63
C CYS A 250 7.19 0.35 -5.29
N GLU A 251 8.40 0.61 -4.80
CA GLU A 251 8.79 0.41 -3.40
C GLU A 251 8.98 1.78 -2.74
N VAL A 252 8.47 1.93 -1.52
CA VAL A 252 8.59 3.13 -0.67
C VAL A 252 9.31 2.76 0.62
N GLY A 253 10.31 3.55 0.98
CA GLY A 253 11.07 3.50 2.23
C GLY A 253 10.88 4.77 3.06
N PRO A 254 11.46 4.85 4.27
CA PRO A 254 11.24 5.97 5.19
C PRO A 254 11.49 7.33 4.54
N GLY A 255 10.53 8.25 4.64
CA GLY A 255 10.60 9.57 4.03
C GLY A 255 10.10 9.65 2.58
N ASP A 256 9.83 8.51 1.93
CA ASP A 256 9.24 8.51 0.60
C ASP A 256 7.74 8.78 0.65
N GLY A 257 7.26 9.58 -0.31
CA GLY A 257 5.84 9.85 -0.53
C GLY A 257 5.34 9.31 -1.86
N LEU A 258 4.12 8.78 -1.86
CA LEU A 258 3.38 8.31 -3.02
C LEU A 258 2.04 9.03 -3.07
N PHE A 259 1.75 9.69 -4.19
CA PHE A 259 0.43 10.21 -4.47
C PHE A 259 -0.42 9.14 -5.16
N ILE A 260 -1.59 8.86 -4.58
CA ILE A 260 -2.60 7.95 -5.10
C ILE A 260 -3.84 8.78 -5.43
N PRO A 261 -4.16 9.02 -6.70
CA PRO A 261 -5.31 9.82 -7.07
C PRO A 261 -6.63 9.10 -6.75
N LYS A 262 -7.70 9.89 -6.62
CA LYS A 262 -9.05 9.36 -6.39
C LYS A 262 -9.41 8.27 -7.41
N GLY A 263 -9.96 7.16 -6.91
CA GLY A 263 -10.45 6.06 -7.73
C GLY A 263 -9.37 5.13 -8.29
N TRP A 264 -8.08 5.43 -8.10
CA TRP A 264 -7.01 4.48 -8.43
C TRP A 264 -7.05 3.30 -7.46
N TRP A 265 -7.03 2.11 -8.05
CA TRP A 265 -6.96 0.89 -7.28
C TRP A 265 -5.53 0.61 -6.87
N HIS A 266 -5.34 0.15 -5.64
CA HIS A 266 -4.03 -0.12 -5.11
C HIS A 266 -4.05 -1.29 -4.12
N SER A 267 -2.95 -2.03 -4.10
CA SER A 267 -2.69 -3.08 -3.12
C SER A 267 -1.28 -2.89 -2.58
N ILE A 268 -1.11 -3.13 -1.28
CA ILE A 268 0.10 -2.78 -0.55
C ILE A 268 0.59 -3.98 0.24
N LYS A 269 1.90 -4.24 0.21
CA LYS A 269 2.56 -5.23 1.06
C LYS A 269 3.70 -4.61 1.84
N GLY A 270 3.67 -4.76 3.16
CA GLY A 270 4.85 -4.59 4.00
C GLY A 270 5.82 -5.73 3.75
N VAL A 271 7.08 -5.42 3.43
CA VAL A 271 8.09 -6.42 3.06
C VAL A 271 9.32 -6.33 3.97
N GLY A 272 10.09 -7.41 4.03
CA GLY A 272 11.27 -7.49 4.87
C GLY A 272 10.94 -8.01 6.27
N GLN A 273 11.65 -7.48 7.27
CA GLN A 273 11.52 -7.85 8.69
C GLN A 273 11.48 -6.57 9.54
N GLY A 274 10.91 -6.69 10.74
CA GLY A 274 10.83 -5.61 11.69
C GLY A 274 9.58 -4.74 11.56
N MET A 275 9.60 -3.62 12.28
CA MET A 275 8.51 -2.67 12.29
C MET A 275 8.40 -1.94 10.95
N ILE A 276 7.17 -1.80 10.48
CA ILE A 276 6.80 -0.95 9.36
C ILE A 276 5.79 0.09 9.82
N GLY A 277 5.89 1.28 9.24
CA GLY A 277 5.00 2.39 9.56
C GLY A 277 4.69 3.23 8.34
N SER A 278 3.45 3.66 8.18
CA SER A 278 3.07 4.68 7.19
C SER A 278 1.95 5.57 7.72
N VAL A 279 1.82 6.74 7.10
CA VAL A 279 0.75 7.70 7.34
C VAL A 279 0.11 8.07 6.01
N ASN A 280 -1.20 8.28 6.01
CA ASN A 280 -2.00 8.59 4.84
C ASN A 280 -2.83 9.82 5.10
N TRP A 281 -2.78 10.81 4.21
CA TRP A 281 -3.69 11.96 4.21
C TRP A 281 -4.66 11.83 3.04
N TRP A 282 -5.96 11.73 3.32
CA TRP A 282 -7.00 11.84 2.31
C TRP A 282 -7.52 13.27 2.29
N PHE A 283 -7.48 13.93 1.13
CA PHE A 283 -7.69 15.38 1.03
C PHE A 283 -8.42 15.79 -0.24
N ARG A 284 -8.89 17.04 -0.30
CA ARG A 284 -9.61 17.61 -1.45
C ARG A 284 -9.05 18.95 -1.90
#